data_AF-A0A9W4MMQ3-F1
#
_entry.id   AF-A0A9W4MMQ3-F1
#
_cell.length_a   1.000
_cell.length_b   1.000
_cell.length_c   1.000
_cell.angle_alpha   90.00
_cell.angle_beta   90.00
_cell.angle_gamma   90.00
#
_symmetry.space_group_name_H-M   'P 1'
#
loop_
_entity.id
_entity.type
_entity.pdbx_description
1 polymer ?
#
loop_
_entity_poly.entity_id
_entity_poly.type
_entity_poly.pdbx_seq_one_letter_code
_entity_poly.pdbx_strand_id
1 'polypeptide(L)'
;MRLLGLRHGLAAGYSPLSLRQNNRRCFSSSQVHRELTPFTRRLFKLPSAPAPPSQHHHDLTTFLSYAGHISLPVTSTVHVGTHYEYTVLQTLRRYALSLDRIGGRDDAGIDLVGTWHLPERERERALRVLVQCKSLKTKLGPNVVRELEGTFRQAPVGWRTGETVGVLVSPREATKGVRDTLARSAYPLFWMMIERDGTLKQALWNARAEELGVGLLGVETRYGTTEGAESGSVTKEMVLTWDGCDIPHMDEVEKQLIEFAEQWVASWDMNLSETQKGELLDVAERVLPHDVSAQLLDRTISDADRKKVIQALQERIEQQPVSE
;
A
#
# COMPACT_ATOMS: atom_id res chain seq x y z
N MET A 1 -29.11 -7.46 2.95
CA MET A 1 -29.30 -8.32 1.76
C MET A 1 -30.28 -7.60 0.84
N ARG A 2 -29.78 -6.73 -0.03
CA ARG A 2 -30.61 -6.03 -1.03
C ARG A 2 -30.09 -6.38 -2.42
N LEU A 3 -31.04 -6.72 -3.27
CA LEU A 3 -30.90 -7.22 -4.62
C LEU A 3 -30.37 -6.15 -5.58
N LEU A 4 -29.50 -6.58 -6.50
CA LEU A 4 -29.01 -5.82 -7.64
C LEU A 4 -30.17 -5.33 -8.51
N GLY A 5 -30.24 -4.01 -8.71
CA GLY A 5 -31.06 -3.39 -9.74
C GLY A 5 -30.25 -3.23 -11.02
N LEU A 6 -30.52 -4.07 -12.02
CA LEU A 6 -30.04 -3.89 -13.40
C LEU A 6 -30.66 -2.62 -13.99
N ARG A 7 -29.82 -1.68 -14.42
CA ARG A 7 -30.21 -0.62 -15.36
C ARG A 7 -29.44 -0.81 -16.66
N HIS A 8 -30.17 -1.16 -17.72
CA HIS A 8 -29.67 -1.07 -19.09
C HIS A 8 -29.68 0.40 -19.53
N GLY A 9 -28.52 0.88 -19.97
CA GLY A 9 -28.32 2.15 -20.66
C GLY A 9 -27.60 1.90 -21.97
N LEU A 10 -28.19 2.37 -23.07
CA LEU A 10 -27.81 2.15 -24.46
C LEU A 10 -26.46 2.78 -24.85
N ALA A 11 -25.87 2.17 -25.87
CA ALA A 11 -24.56 2.44 -26.44
C ALA A 11 -24.43 3.75 -27.24
N ALA A 12 -23.26 4.34 -27.16
CA ALA A 12 -22.55 5.08 -28.21
C ALA A 12 -21.06 5.01 -27.83
N GLY A 13 -20.08 4.52 -28.59
CA GLY A 13 -19.99 4.25 -30.02
C GLY A 13 -18.76 4.97 -30.56
N TYR A 14 -17.53 4.54 -30.23
CA TYR A 14 -16.31 4.93 -30.97
C TYR A 14 -15.18 3.87 -30.87
N SER A 15 -14.86 3.31 -32.04
CA SER A 15 -13.62 2.75 -32.61
C SER A 15 -12.63 1.89 -31.78
N PRO A 16 -12.21 0.70 -32.29
CA PRO A 16 -11.20 -0.16 -31.68
C PRO A 16 -9.80 0.13 -32.26
N LEU A 17 -8.89 0.67 -31.45
CA LEU A 17 -7.45 0.54 -31.71
C LEU A 17 -6.90 -0.53 -30.77
N SER A 18 -6.97 -1.78 -31.24
CA SER A 18 -6.31 -2.92 -30.62
C SER A 18 -4.80 -2.81 -30.85
N LEU A 19 -4.11 -2.15 -29.92
CA LEU A 19 -2.67 -2.33 -29.77
C LEU A 19 -2.45 -3.64 -29.02
N ARG A 20 -2.22 -4.72 -29.78
CA ARG A 20 -1.62 -5.95 -29.28
C ARG A 20 -0.25 -5.63 -28.69
N GLN A 21 -0.19 -5.37 -27.39
CA GLN A 21 1.06 -5.39 -26.65
C GLN A 21 1.35 -6.83 -26.25
N ASN A 22 2.32 -7.43 -26.94
CA ASN A 22 2.95 -8.68 -26.55
C ASN A 22 3.68 -8.49 -25.21
N ASN A 23 3.02 -8.80 -24.10
CA ASN A 23 3.67 -8.91 -22.79
C ASN A 23 4.53 -10.17 -22.74
N ARG A 24 5.76 -10.08 -23.26
CA ARG A 24 6.83 -10.99 -22.88
C ARG A 24 7.16 -10.73 -21.41
N ARG A 25 6.61 -11.57 -20.52
CA ARG A 25 6.98 -11.61 -19.10
C ARG A 25 8.40 -12.15 -18.98
N CYS A 26 9.37 -11.25 -19.00
CA CYS A 26 10.74 -11.58 -18.64
C CYS A 26 10.84 -11.47 -17.12
N PHE A 27 10.92 -12.61 -16.43
CA PHE A 27 11.28 -12.68 -15.02
C PHE A 27 12.75 -12.31 -14.87
N SER A 28 13.05 -11.01 -14.84
CA SER A 28 14.34 -10.49 -14.38
C SER A 28 14.15 -9.93 -12.98
N SER A 29 14.68 -10.68 -12.00
CA SER A 29 14.63 -10.40 -10.57
C SER A 29 15.54 -9.22 -10.18
N SER A 30 15.13 -8.01 -10.53
CA SER A 30 15.67 -6.78 -9.96
C SER A 30 14.52 -5.82 -9.73
N GLN A 31 13.70 -6.10 -8.71
CA GLN A 31 12.76 -5.13 -8.18
C GLN A 31 13.60 -4.01 -7.55
N VAL A 32 13.76 -2.91 -8.29
CA VAL A 32 14.31 -1.68 -7.73
C VAL A 32 13.24 -1.13 -6.81
N HIS A 33 13.37 -1.38 -5.50
CA HIS A 33 12.62 -0.63 -4.51
C HIS A 33 12.97 0.84 -4.71
N ARG A 34 12.04 1.66 -5.21
CA ARG A 34 12.28 3.09 -5.35
C ARG A 34 11.97 3.73 -4.01
N GLU A 35 12.99 3.83 -3.17
CA GLU A 35 12.84 4.51 -1.89
C GLU A 35 12.43 5.96 -2.13
N LEU A 36 11.24 6.32 -1.63
CA LEU A 36 10.74 7.69 -1.67
C LEU A 36 11.62 8.57 -0.79
N THR A 37 12.08 9.71 -1.34
CA THR A 37 12.89 10.67 -0.57
C THR A 37 12.12 11.20 0.65
N PRO A 38 12.81 11.67 1.71
CA PRO A 38 12.14 12.27 2.86
C PRO A 38 11.19 13.40 2.47
N PHE A 39 11.57 14.23 1.50
CA PHE A 39 10.71 15.27 0.95
C PHE A 39 9.44 14.68 0.31
N THR A 40 9.57 13.69 -0.58
CA THR A 40 8.43 13.05 -1.25
C THR A 40 7.47 12.45 -0.23
N ARG A 41 7.98 11.76 0.80
CA ARG A 41 7.16 11.22 1.88
C ARG A 41 6.40 12.32 2.62
N ARG A 42 7.05 13.44 2.94
CA ARG A 42 6.40 14.58 3.61
C ARG A 42 5.32 15.21 2.74
N LEU A 43 5.60 15.42 1.45
CA LEU A 43 4.66 16.01 0.48
C LEU A 43 3.33 15.23 0.43
N PHE A 44 3.40 13.90 0.44
CA PHE A 44 2.23 13.01 0.43
C PHE A 44 1.78 12.57 1.84
N LYS A 45 2.30 13.23 2.89
CA LYS A 45 2.00 12.92 4.30
C LYS A 45 2.15 11.44 4.65
N LEU A 46 3.13 10.75 4.07
CA LEU A 46 3.40 9.34 4.33
C LEU A 46 4.15 9.18 5.66
N PRO A 47 3.76 8.22 6.50
CA PRO A 47 4.41 8.01 7.79
C PRO A 47 5.82 7.44 7.58
N SER A 48 6.76 7.70 8.48
CA SER A 48 8.06 7.02 8.43
C SER A 48 7.90 5.56 8.85
N ALA A 49 8.52 4.65 8.09
CA ALA A 49 8.53 3.23 8.43
C ALA A 49 9.18 3.02 9.81
N PRO A 50 8.64 2.13 10.67
CA PRO A 50 9.34 1.71 11.87
C PRO A 50 10.67 1.03 11.54
N ALA A 51 11.60 1.00 12.50
CA ALA A 51 12.86 0.29 12.33
C ALA A 51 12.60 -1.20 12.03
N PRO A 52 13.38 -1.82 11.12
CA PRO A 52 13.21 -3.21 10.79
C PRO A 52 13.45 -4.11 12.02
N PRO A 53 12.68 -5.19 12.20
CA PRO A 53 12.77 -6.05 13.37
C PRO A 53 14.01 -6.96 13.37
N SER A 54 14.69 -7.09 12.24
CA SER A 54 15.87 -7.93 12.05
C SER A 54 16.98 -7.13 11.40
N GLN A 55 18.22 -7.34 11.86
CA GLN A 55 19.42 -6.79 11.24
C GLN A 55 19.98 -7.70 10.13
N HIS A 56 19.43 -8.92 9.99
CA HIS A 56 19.98 -9.95 9.10
C HIS A 56 19.24 -10.11 7.79
N HIS A 57 17.98 -9.66 7.73
CA HIS A 57 17.15 -9.79 6.53
C HIS A 57 16.09 -8.68 6.47
N HIS A 58 15.81 -8.22 5.25
CA HIS A 58 14.81 -7.20 4.98
C HIS A 58 13.85 -7.62 3.85
N ASP A 59 14.10 -8.73 3.19
CA ASP A 59 13.26 -9.31 2.14
C ASP A 59 13.30 -10.84 2.16
N LEU A 60 12.54 -11.49 1.27
CA LEU A 60 12.48 -12.94 1.19
C LEU A 60 13.85 -13.55 0.86
N THR A 61 14.60 -12.95 -0.06
CA THR A 61 15.89 -13.46 -0.54
C THR A 61 16.94 -13.48 0.58
N THR A 62 17.11 -12.34 1.24
CA THR A 62 18.01 -12.17 2.39
C THR A 62 17.59 -13.05 3.57
N PHE A 63 16.28 -13.23 3.79
CA PHE A 63 15.77 -14.15 4.81
C PHE A 63 16.13 -15.61 4.51
N LEU A 64 15.93 -16.08 3.28
CA LEU A 64 16.28 -17.45 2.88
C LEU A 64 17.79 -17.71 3.00
N SER A 65 18.62 -16.73 2.60
CA SER A 65 20.08 -16.80 2.78
C SER A 65 20.46 -16.90 4.26
N TYR A 66 19.88 -16.04 5.11
CA TYR A 66 20.09 -16.06 6.55
C TYR A 66 19.66 -17.39 7.17
N ALA A 67 18.45 -17.86 6.86
CA ALA A 67 17.90 -19.11 7.36
C ALA A 67 18.77 -20.31 6.99
N GLY A 68 19.31 -20.32 5.76
CA GLY A 68 20.28 -21.32 5.33
C GLY A 68 21.58 -21.28 6.14
N HIS A 69 22.14 -20.08 6.36
CA HIS A 69 23.37 -19.91 7.14
C HIS A 69 23.24 -20.42 8.58
N ILE A 70 22.12 -20.13 9.25
CA ILE A 70 21.88 -20.61 10.62
C ILE A 70 21.27 -22.01 10.69
N SER A 71 21.09 -22.68 9.55
CA SER A 71 20.43 -24.00 9.44
C SER A 71 19.04 -24.04 10.10
N LEU A 72 18.26 -22.96 9.93
CA LEU A 72 16.90 -22.86 10.47
C LEU A 72 15.99 -23.91 9.80
N PRO A 73 15.33 -24.80 10.57
CA PRO A 73 14.47 -25.82 9.97
C PRO A 73 13.30 -25.20 9.21
N VAL A 74 13.10 -25.62 7.95
CA VAL A 74 12.01 -25.13 7.08
C VAL A 74 10.61 -25.43 7.62
N THR A 75 10.50 -26.39 8.53
CA THR A 75 9.25 -26.78 9.20
C THR A 75 8.99 -25.99 10.49
N SER A 76 9.96 -25.20 10.95
CA SER A 76 9.81 -24.38 12.17
C SER A 76 8.75 -23.30 11.97
N THR A 77 8.06 -22.95 13.04
CA THR A 77 7.04 -21.88 13.02
C THR A 77 7.64 -20.53 12.63
N VAL A 78 8.87 -20.25 13.05
CA VAL A 78 9.62 -19.05 12.67
C VAL A 78 9.85 -19.04 11.16
N HIS A 79 10.40 -20.11 10.58
CA HIS A 79 10.64 -20.16 9.14
C HIS A 79 9.35 -19.99 8.34
N VAL A 80 8.32 -20.76 8.70
CA VAL A 80 7.02 -20.76 8.02
C VAL A 80 6.32 -19.40 8.13
N GLY A 81 6.39 -18.75 9.29
CA GLY A 81 5.81 -17.44 9.55
C GLY A 81 6.53 -16.34 8.76
N THR A 82 7.83 -16.21 8.95
CA THR A 82 8.63 -15.15 8.30
C THR A 82 8.64 -15.28 6.78
N HIS A 83 8.75 -16.50 6.23
CA HIS A 83 8.60 -16.71 4.79
C HIS A 83 7.24 -16.22 4.29
N TYR A 84 6.17 -16.55 5.01
CA TYR A 84 4.83 -16.18 4.61
C TYR A 84 4.59 -14.66 4.70
N GLU A 85 5.09 -14.01 5.75
CA GLU A 85 5.05 -12.55 5.88
C GLU A 85 5.72 -11.85 4.69
N TYR A 86 6.92 -12.29 4.29
CA TYR A 86 7.60 -11.73 3.12
C TYR A 86 6.87 -12.03 1.80
N THR A 87 6.26 -13.21 1.67
CA THR A 87 5.44 -13.56 0.51
C THR A 87 4.24 -12.62 0.39
N VAL A 88 3.56 -12.34 1.52
CA VAL A 88 2.43 -11.41 1.58
C VAL A 88 2.88 -9.98 1.28
N LEU A 89 3.98 -9.52 1.90
CA LEU A 89 4.57 -8.20 1.65
C LEU A 89 4.84 -8.00 0.14
N GLN A 90 5.51 -8.94 -0.51
CA GLN A 90 5.81 -8.86 -1.94
C GLN A 90 4.54 -8.96 -2.80
N THR A 91 3.58 -9.80 -2.41
CA THR A 91 2.32 -9.99 -3.14
C THR A 91 1.46 -8.73 -3.14
N LEU A 92 1.34 -8.06 -2.00
CA LEU A 92 0.48 -6.90 -1.84
C LEU A 92 1.00 -5.67 -2.59
N ARG A 93 2.27 -5.62 -3.00
CA ARG A 93 2.78 -4.60 -3.95
C ARG A 93 2.02 -4.61 -5.28
N ARG A 94 1.47 -5.75 -5.71
CA ARG A 94 0.65 -5.84 -6.93
C ARG A 94 -0.66 -5.06 -6.85
N TYR A 95 -1.06 -4.64 -5.65
CA TYR A 95 -2.29 -3.91 -5.39
C TYR A 95 -2.01 -2.52 -4.80
N ALA A 96 -0.86 -1.92 -5.12
CA ALA A 96 -0.43 -0.60 -4.65
C ALA A 96 -0.30 -0.48 -3.11
N LEU A 97 0.08 -1.56 -2.43
CA LEU A 97 0.49 -1.50 -1.03
C LEU A 97 2.01 -1.39 -0.92
N SER A 98 2.48 -0.41 -0.16
CA SER A 98 3.86 -0.31 0.29
C SER A 98 3.90 -0.70 1.76
N LEU A 99 4.50 -1.85 2.08
CA LEU A 99 4.48 -2.44 3.42
C LEU A 99 5.90 -2.70 3.90
N ASP A 100 6.10 -2.49 5.20
CA ASP A 100 7.29 -2.79 5.97
C ASP A 100 6.98 -3.90 6.96
N ARG A 101 7.86 -4.91 7.04
CA ARG A 101 7.75 -5.97 8.03
C ARG A 101 8.19 -5.44 9.38
N ILE A 102 7.33 -5.57 10.40
CA ILE A 102 7.66 -5.26 11.80
C ILE A 102 7.46 -6.46 12.74
N GLY A 103 6.96 -7.58 12.21
CA GLY A 103 6.68 -8.80 12.97
C GLY A 103 7.90 -9.35 13.70
N GLY A 104 7.74 -9.66 14.98
CA GLY A 104 8.83 -9.95 15.89
C GLY A 104 8.36 -10.14 17.33
N ARG A 105 9.31 -10.14 18.28
CA ARG A 105 8.95 -10.15 19.70
C ARG A 105 8.31 -8.79 20.04
N ASP A 106 7.17 -8.82 20.71
CA ASP A 106 6.42 -7.64 21.19
C ASP A 106 5.80 -6.75 20.08
N ASP A 107 5.48 -7.32 18.92
CA ASP A 107 4.86 -6.63 17.78
C ASP A 107 3.36 -6.34 17.93
N ALA A 108 2.79 -6.59 19.11
CA ALA A 108 1.37 -6.45 19.41
C ALA A 108 0.43 -7.23 18.46
N GLY A 109 0.95 -8.23 17.73
CA GLY A 109 0.21 -9.00 16.73
C GLY A 109 0.13 -8.34 15.35
N ILE A 110 0.95 -7.32 15.08
CA ILE A 110 1.06 -6.66 13.77
C ILE A 110 2.32 -7.17 13.08
N ASP A 111 2.15 -7.88 11.97
CA ASP A 111 3.28 -8.46 11.25
C ASP A 111 3.86 -7.47 10.22
N LEU A 112 2.99 -6.74 9.51
CA LEU A 112 3.39 -5.71 8.55
C LEU A 112 2.61 -4.41 8.79
N VAL A 113 3.23 -3.28 8.47
CA VAL A 113 2.59 -1.96 8.47
C VAL A 113 2.93 -1.22 7.21
N GLY A 114 2.06 -0.33 6.76
CA GLY A 114 2.38 0.45 5.57
C GLY A 114 1.24 1.32 5.08
N THR A 115 1.28 1.63 3.79
CA THR A 115 0.30 2.49 3.13
C THR A 115 -0.32 1.81 1.92
N TRP A 116 -1.60 2.09 1.68
CA TRP A 116 -2.32 1.65 0.49
C TRP A 116 -2.64 2.86 -0.39
N HIS A 117 -2.03 2.89 -1.57
CA HIS A 117 -2.14 3.97 -2.54
C HIS A 117 -3.18 3.59 -3.59
N LEU A 118 -4.45 3.75 -3.22
CA LEU A 118 -5.56 3.50 -4.15
C LEU A 118 -5.61 4.61 -5.21
N PRO A 119 -5.96 4.27 -6.48
CA PRO A 119 -6.11 5.26 -7.53
C PRO A 119 -7.04 6.41 -7.12
N GLU A 120 -6.76 7.62 -7.62
CA GLU A 120 -7.41 8.89 -7.29
C GLU A 120 -7.12 9.40 -5.87
N ARG A 121 -6.72 8.53 -4.94
CA ARG A 121 -6.39 8.86 -3.55
C ARG A 121 -4.89 8.94 -3.29
N GLU A 122 -4.05 8.43 -4.19
CA GLU A 122 -2.62 8.32 -3.98
C GLU A 122 -1.95 9.67 -3.74
N ARG A 123 -2.54 10.75 -4.26
CA ARG A 123 -2.03 12.13 -4.12
C ARG A 123 -2.46 12.76 -2.80
N GLU A 124 -3.72 12.59 -2.39
CA GLU A 124 -4.27 13.29 -1.23
C GLU A 124 -3.85 12.66 0.10
N ARG A 125 -4.13 11.36 0.27
CA ARG A 125 -3.77 10.60 1.48
C ARG A 125 -3.91 9.10 1.27
N ALA A 126 -2.77 8.41 1.21
CA ALA A 126 -2.75 6.96 1.24
C ALA A 126 -3.30 6.41 2.56
N LEU A 127 -4.15 5.37 2.50
CA LEU A 127 -4.69 4.73 3.69
C LEU A 127 -3.56 4.10 4.49
N ARG A 128 -3.67 4.12 5.82
CA ARG A 128 -2.76 3.41 6.71
C ARG A 128 -3.18 1.96 6.80
N VAL A 129 -2.23 1.04 6.78
CA VAL A 129 -2.50 -0.39 6.76
C VAL A 129 -1.78 -1.06 7.92
N LEU A 130 -2.52 -1.85 8.69
CA LEU A 130 -1.98 -2.81 9.65
C LEU A 130 -2.29 -4.21 9.11
N VAL A 131 -1.26 -5.04 8.95
CA VAL A 131 -1.42 -6.38 8.41
C VAL A 131 -1.05 -7.41 9.46
N GLN A 132 -1.93 -8.39 9.63
CA GLN A 132 -1.66 -9.59 10.41
C GLN A 132 -1.65 -10.81 9.50
N CYS A 133 -0.55 -11.57 9.51
CA CYS A 133 -0.30 -12.76 8.73
C CYS A 133 -0.48 -14.02 9.59
N LYS A 134 -1.44 -14.88 9.25
CA LYS A 134 -1.68 -16.15 9.96
C LYS A 134 -1.51 -17.35 9.02
N SER A 135 -0.31 -17.93 9.04
CA SER A 135 0.10 -19.06 8.19
C SER A 135 -0.20 -20.45 8.79
N LEU A 136 -1.39 -20.65 9.36
CA LEU A 136 -1.75 -21.91 10.02
C LEU A 136 -2.18 -23.01 9.03
N LYS A 137 -1.95 -24.27 9.42
CA LYS A 137 -2.45 -25.43 8.65
C LYS A 137 -3.97 -25.60 8.79
N THR A 138 -4.56 -25.18 9.90
CA THR A 138 -5.99 -25.30 10.19
C THR A 138 -6.77 -24.08 9.74
N LYS A 139 -8.10 -24.20 9.62
CA LYS A 139 -8.99 -23.06 9.36
C LYS A 139 -8.96 -22.11 10.55
N LEU A 140 -9.07 -20.82 10.27
CA LEU A 140 -9.08 -19.77 11.29
C LEU A 140 -10.49 -19.50 11.81
N GLY A 141 -10.60 -19.34 13.12
CA GLY A 141 -11.83 -19.01 13.82
C GLY A 141 -12.07 -17.50 13.95
N PRO A 142 -13.23 -17.06 14.46
CA PRO A 142 -13.55 -15.64 14.62
C PRO A 142 -12.69 -14.91 15.65
N ASN A 143 -11.87 -15.61 16.44
CA ASN A 143 -10.97 -15.01 17.42
C ASN A 143 -9.90 -14.14 16.75
N VAL A 144 -9.40 -14.51 15.57
CA VAL A 144 -8.32 -13.75 14.89
C VAL A 144 -8.79 -12.37 14.43
N VAL A 145 -10.08 -12.19 14.16
CA VAL A 145 -10.63 -10.87 13.83
C VAL A 145 -10.59 -9.96 15.05
N ARG A 146 -10.95 -10.47 16.24
CA ARG A 146 -10.89 -9.71 17.50
C ARG A 146 -9.45 -9.41 17.93
N GLU A 147 -8.54 -10.34 17.66
CA GLU A 147 -7.10 -10.12 17.84
C GLU A 147 -6.63 -8.94 16.98
N LEU A 148 -6.99 -8.93 15.69
CA LEU A 148 -6.68 -7.83 14.78
C LEU A 148 -7.30 -6.49 15.23
N GLU A 149 -8.55 -6.47 15.70
CA GLU A 149 -9.17 -5.26 16.27
C GLU A 149 -8.34 -4.68 17.43
N GLY A 150 -7.77 -5.55 18.26
CA GLY A 150 -6.89 -5.15 19.37
C GLY A 150 -5.61 -4.44 18.94
N THR A 151 -5.19 -4.60 17.68
CA THR A 151 -3.95 -3.99 17.16
C THR A 151 -4.10 -2.49 16.86
N PHE A 152 -5.31 -2.00 16.56
CA PHE A 152 -5.54 -0.59 16.22
C PHE A 152 -5.09 0.37 17.32
N ARG A 153 -5.28 -0.01 18.59
CA ARG A 153 -4.84 0.80 19.74
C ARG A 153 -3.31 0.79 19.91
N GLN A 154 -2.68 -0.30 19.47
CA GLN A 154 -1.24 -0.53 19.60
C GLN A 154 -0.46 -0.16 18.34
N ALA A 155 -1.15 0.29 17.28
CA ALA A 155 -0.56 0.68 16.01
C ALA A 155 0.63 1.63 16.19
N PRO A 156 1.68 1.56 15.36
CA PRO A 156 2.81 2.49 15.46
C PRO A 156 2.42 3.96 15.27
N VAL A 157 3.30 4.86 15.69
CA VAL A 157 3.14 6.31 15.44
C VAL A 157 3.04 6.55 13.92
N GLY A 158 2.04 7.32 13.49
CA GLY A 158 1.72 7.54 12.07
C GLY A 158 0.63 6.62 11.51
N TRP A 159 0.29 5.53 12.21
CA TRP A 159 -0.80 4.60 11.87
C TRP A 159 -2.01 4.66 12.81
N ARG A 160 -1.94 5.40 13.92
CA ARG A 160 -3.09 5.68 14.80
C ARG A 160 -3.93 6.82 14.22
N THR A 161 -4.68 6.53 13.16
CA THR A 161 -5.48 7.54 12.44
C THR A 161 -6.89 7.03 12.18
N GLY A 162 -7.81 7.94 11.83
CA GLY A 162 -9.15 7.56 11.36
C GLY A 162 -9.16 6.89 9.98
N GLU A 163 -8.04 6.95 9.24
CA GLU A 163 -7.89 6.36 7.89
C GLU A 163 -6.98 5.15 7.92
N THR A 164 -7.14 4.31 8.94
CA THR A 164 -6.37 3.08 9.11
C THR A 164 -7.24 1.89 8.86
N VAL A 165 -6.81 0.96 8.00
CA VAL A 165 -7.45 -0.34 7.74
C VAL A 165 -6.64 -1.47 8.37
N GLY A 166 -7.34 -2.49 8.84
CA GLY A 166 -6.75 -3.74 9.31
C GLY A 166 -6.92 -4.82 8.26
N VAL A 167 -5.85 -5.54 7.91
CA VAL A 167 -5.87 -6.60 6.91
C VAL A 167 -5.42 -7.91 7.56
N LEU A 168 -6.30 -8.90 7.57
CA LEU A 168 -5.94 -10.25 7.97
C LEU A 168 -5.65 -11.10 6.74
N VAL A 169 -4.44 -11.66 6.69
CA VAL A 169 -3.99 -12.47 5.55
C VAL A 169 -3.70 -13.90 5.99
N SER A 170 -4.26 -14.87 5.27
CA SER A 170 -4.09 -16.30 5.57
C SER A 170 -4.13 -17.16 4.30
N PRO A 171 -3.43 -18.30 4.23
CA PRO A 171 -3.56 -19.23 3.09
C PRO A 171 -4.85 -20.06 3.15
N ARG A 172 -5.79 -19.69 4.02
CA ARG A 172 -7.06 -20.38 4.25
C ARG A 172 -8.22 -19.45 3.96
N GLU A 173 -9.29 -20.02 3.41
CA GLU A 173 -10.53 -19.30 3.15
C GLU A 173 -11.16 -18.81 4.47
N ALA A 174 -11.79 -17.64 4.44
CA ALA A 174 -12.57 -17.13 5.56
C ALA A 174 -13.69 -18.12 5.91
N THR A 175 -13.76 -18.55 7.16
CA THR A 175 -14.90 -19.34 7.64
C THR A 175 -16.15 -18.47 7.77
N LYS A 176 -17.34 -19.07 7.86
CA LYS A 176 -18.58 -18.31 8.13
C LYS A 176 -18.44 -17.45 9.40
N GLY A 177 -17.89 -18.00 10.47
CA GLY A 177 -17.67 -17.27 11.73
C GLY A 177 -16.73 -16.07 11.56
N VAL A 178 -15.67 -16.21 10.76
CA VAL A 178 -14.79 -15.09 10.40
C VAL A 178 -15.55 -14.02 9.63
N ARG A 179 -16.27 -14.39 8.56
CA ARG A 179 -17.06 -13.44 7.74
C ARG A 179 -18.10 -12.69 8.57
N ASP A 180 -18.82 -13.41 9.42
CA ASP A 180 -19.84 -12.84 10.30
C ASP A 180 -19.23 -11.88 11.34
N THR A 181 -18.01 -12.16 11.82
CA THR A 181 -17.32 -11.29 12.79
C THR A 181 -16.72 -10.07 12.10
N LEU A 182 -16.08 -10.25 10.94
CA LEU A 182 -15.57 -9.17 10.09
C LEU A 182 -16.68 -8.17 9.77
N ALA A 183 -17.86 -8.65 9.33
CA ALA A 183 -19.00 -7.82 8.97
C ALA A 183 -19.59 -7.01 10.14
N ARG A 184 -19.46 -7.50 11.38
CA ARG A 184 -19.95 -6.82 12.59
C ARG A 184 -18.93 -5.90 13.25
N SER A 185 -17.67 -5.95 12.82
CA SER A 185 -16.61 -5.15 13.42
C SER A 185 -16.93 -3.66 13.28
N ALA A 186 -16.60 -2.89 14.31
CA ALA A 186 -16.62 -1.44 14.27
C ALA A 186 -15.37 -0.86 13.58
N TYR A 187 -14.36 -1.68 13.34
CA TYR A 187 -13.13 -1.28 12.65
C TYR A 187 -13.22 -1.57 11.15
N PRO A 188 -12.55 -0.78 10.30
CA PRO A 188 -12.44 -1.03 8.87
C PRO A 188 -11.49 -2.20 8.61
N LEU A 189 -12.05 -3.36 8.28
CA LEU A 189 -11.31 -4.62 8.22
C LEU A 189 -11.41 -5.30 6.86
N PHE A 190 -10.31 -5.93 6.47
CA PHE A 190 -10.15 -6.78 5.30
C PHE A 190 -9.75 -8.19 5.70
N TRP A 191 -10.19 -9.15 4.90
CA TRP A 191 -9.69 -10.51 4.87
C TRP A 191 -9.15 -10.81 3.49
N MET A 192 -7.93 -11.34 3.41
CA MET A 192 -7.33 -11.79 2.16
C MET A 192 -6.84 -13.23 2.28
N MET A 193 -7.29 -14.10 1.36
CA MET A 193 -6.73 -15.42 1.20
C MET A 193 -5.59 -15.36 0.18
N ILE A 194 -4.35 -15.35 0.67
CA ILE A 194 -3.15 -15.38 -0.17
C ILE A 194 -2.47 -16.72 0.07
N GLU A 195 -2.31 -17.50 -1.00
CA GLU A 195 -1.62 -18.78 -0.94
C GLU A 195 -0.12 -18.60 -0.68
N ARG A 196 0.57 -19.68 -0.33
CA ARG A 196 2.00 -19.62 0.03
C ARG A 196 2.92 -19.29 -1.14
N ASP A 197 2.41 -19.36 -2.36
CA ASP A 197 3.07 -18.93 -3.60
C ASP A 197 2.77 -17.47 -3.95
N GLY A 198 1.96 -16.77 -3.13
CA GLY A 198 1.55 -15.39 -3.34
C GLY A 198 0.30 -15.24 -4.21
N THR A 199 -0.41 -16.31 -4.57
CA THR A 199 -1.64 -16.22 -5.36
C THR A 199 -2.80 -15.73 -4.51
N LEU A 200 -3.50 -14.66 -4.92
CA LEU A 200 -4.70 -14.17 -4.24
C LEU A 200 -5.92 -15.01 -4.68
N LYS A 201 -6.65 -15.56 -3.71
CA LYS A 201 -7.80 -16.46 -3.94
C LYS A 201 -9.12 -15.95 -3.38
N GLN A 202 -9.09 -14.98 -2.47
CA GLN A 202 -10.27 -14.35 -1.88
C GLN A 202 -9.88 -13.01 -1.29
N ALA A 203 -10.72 -12.00 -1.47
CA ALA A 203 -10.64 -10.75 -0.74
C ALA A 203 -12.06 -10.36 -0.28
N LEU A 204 -12.18 -9.97 0.99
CA LEU A 204 -13.43 -9.55 1.61
C LEU A 204 -13.15 -8.33 2.49
N TRP A 205 -14.13 -7.47 2.65
CA TRP A 205 -14.06 -6.33 3.57
C TRP A 205 -15.45 -6.03 4.13
N ASN A 206 -15.50 -5.21 5.18
CA ASN A 206 -16.75 -4.81 5.82
C ASN A 206 -17.17 -3.39 5.42
N ALA A 207 -18.41 -3.01 5.79
CA ALA A 207 -18.96 -1.68 5.48
C ALA A 207 -18.11 -0.53 6.07
N ARG A 208 -17.43 -0.77 7.20
CA ARG A 208 -16.52 0.23 7.79
C ARG A 208 -15.32 0.52 6.91
N ALA A 209 -14.80 -0.47 6.19
CA ALA A 209 -13.78 -0.22 5.19
C ALA A 209 -14.32 0.63 4.03
N GLU A 210 -15.54 0.35 3.55
CA GLU A 210 -16.20 1.12 2.46
C GLU A 210 -16.34 2.60 2.81
N GLU A 211 -16.64 2.92 4.08
CA GLU A 211 -16.72 4.29 4.61
C GLU A 211 -15.39 5.07 4.49
N LEU A 212 -14.24 4.39 4.36
CA LEU A 212 -12.94 5.02 4.10
C LEU A 212 -12.67 5.30 2.62
N GLY A 213 -13.69 5.18 1.77
CA GLY A 213 -13.60 5.51 0.36
C GLY A 213 -13.02 4.39 -0.50
N VAL A 214 -13.04 3.14 -0.04
CA VAL A 214 -12.69 1.96 -0.87
C VAL A 214 -13.90 1.40 -1.65
N GLY A 215 -14.99 2.16 -1.78
CA GLY A 215 -16.24 1.69 -2.38
C GLY A 215 -16.13 1.30 -3.87
N LEU A 216 -15.11 1.78 -4.58
CA LEU A 216 -14.78 1.39 -5.95
C LEU A 216 -13.96 0.09 -6.04
N LEU A 217 -13.51 -0.44 -4.90
CA LEU A 217 -12.75 -1.68 -4.85
C LEU A 217 -13.64 -2.86 -5.26
N GLY A 218 -13.15 -3.66 -6.21
CA GLY A 218 -13.81 -4.85 -6.72
C GLY A 218 -12.92 -6.09 -6.58
N VAL A 219 -13.53 -7.26 -6.76
CA VAL A 219 -12.83 -8.54 -6.89
C VAL A 219 -13.25 -9.20 -8.19
N GLU A 220 -12.29 -9.48 -9.06
CA GLU A 220 -12.52 -10.17 -10.33
C GLU A 220 -11.80 -11.51 -10.37
N THR A 221 -12.35 -12.44 -11.13
CA THR A 221 -11.71 -13.74 -11.38
C THR A 221 -10.93 -13.68 -12.69
N ARG A 222 -9.65 -14.05 -12.65
CA ARG A 222 -8.83 -14.27 -13.84
C ARG A 222 -8.51 -15.75 -14.01
N TYR A 223 -8.52 -16.19 -15.26
CA TYR A 223 -8.16 -17.55 -15.65
C TYR A 223 -6.80 -17.51 -16.32
N GLY A 224 -5.80 -18.08 -15.67
CA GLY A 224 -4.47 -18.29 -16.24
C GLY A 224 -4.39 -19.63 -16.96
N THR A 225 -3.72 -19.64 -18.11
CA THR A 225 -3.23 -20.89 -18.71
C THR A 225 -1.75 -20.99 -18.38
N THR A 226 -1.35 -21.96 -17.57
CA THR A 226 0.07 -22.15 -17.22
C THR A 226 0.76 -22.90 -18.37
N GLU A 227 1.58 -22.21 -19.16
CA GLU A 227 2.46 -22.87 -20.13
C GLU A 227 3.51 -23.69 -19.35
N GLY A 228 3.33 -25.01 -19.29
CA GLY A 228 4.28 -25.95 -18.68
C GLY A 228 3.70 -26.96 -17.68
N ALA A 229 2.41 -26.92 -17.36
CA ALA A 229 1.78 -27.99 -16.59
C ALA A 229 1.29 -29.10 -17.53
N GLU A 230 1.87 -30.29 -17.44
CA GLU A 230 1.25 -31.49 -17.99
C GLU A 230 -0.14 -31.65 -17.37
N SER A 231 -1.17 -31.58 -18.22
CA SER A 231 -2.61 -31.44 -17.90
C SER A 231 -3.04 -29.98 -17.65
N GLY A 232 -3.97 -29.50 -18.49
CA GLY A 232 -4.52 -28.15 -18.54
C GLY A 232 -5.26 -27.68 -17.29
N SER A 233 -4.55 -27.58 -16.17
CA SER A 233 -4.99 -26.96 -14.93
C SER A 233 -5.17 -25.46 -15.17
N VAL A 234 -6.42 -25.06 -15.37
CA VAL A 234 -6.80 -23.64 -15.40
C VAL A 234 -6.62 -23.08 -14.00
N THR A 235 -5.63 -22.22 -13.81
CA THR A 235 -5.40 -21.57 -12.52
C THR A 235 -6.39 -20.42 -12.37
N LYS A 236 -7.37 -20.59 -11.47
CA LYS A 236 -8.30 -19.55 -11.08
C LYS A 236 -7.61 -18.64 -10.05
N GLU A 237 -7.32 -17.40 -10.42
CA GLU A 237 -6.80 -16.35 -9.53
C GLU A 237 -7.89 -15.29 -9.30
N MET A 238 -7.94 -14.71 -8.11
CA MET A 238 -8.73 -13.51 -7.86
C MET A 238 -7.81 -12.29 -7.85
N VAL A 239 -8.27 -11.19 -8.45
CA VAL A 239 -7.53 -9.94 -8.55
C VAL A 239 -8.38 -8.81 -7.98
N LEU A 240 -7.76 -7.92 -7.21
CA LEU A 240 -8.40 -6.68 -6.77
C LEU A 240 -8.41 -5.67 -7.93
N THR A 241 -9.57 -5.04 -8.13
CA THR A 241 -9.76 -4.00 -9.14
C THR A 241 -10.23 -2.71 -8.48
N TRP A 242 -10.00 -1.58 -9.15
CA TRP A 242 -10.50 -0.27 -8.77
C TRP A 242 -11.36 0.26 -9.91
N ASP A 243 -12.66 0.45 -9.64
CA ASP A 243 -13.67 0.82 -10.64
C ASP A 243 -13.62 -0.09 -11.89
N GLY A 244 -13.48 -1.40 -11.66
CA GLY A 244 -13.35 -2.40 -12.72
C GLY A 244 -12.03 -2.39 -13.49
N CYS A 245 -11.08 -1.52 -13.12
CA CYS A 245 -9.75 -1.45 -13.72
C CYS A 245 -8.69 -2.11 -12.83
N ASP A 246 -7.57 -2.50 -13.44
CA ASP A 246 -6.42 -3.04 -12.70
C ASP A 246 -5.84 -1.98 -11.77
N ILE A 247 -5.63 -2.34 -10.50
CA ILE A 247 -4.85 -1.51 -9.58
C ILE A 247 -3.39 -1.52 -10.07
N PRO A 248 -2.73 -0.36 -10.20
CA PRO A 248 -1.33 -0.32 -10.61
C PRO A 248 -0.43 -1.03 -9.59
N HIS A 249 0.68 -1.59 -10.07
CA HIS A 249 1.71 -2.10 -9.18
C HIS A 249 2.36 -0.94 -8.40
N MET A 250 2.76 -1.18 -7.15
CA MET A 250 3.35 -0.15 -6.28
C MET A 250 4.57 0.53 -6.89
N ASP A 251 5.41 -0.19 -7.65
CA ASP A 251 6.57 0.40 -8.37
C ASP A 251 6.16 1.53 -9.33
N GLU A 252 5.03 1.39 -10.03
CA GLU A 252 4.50 2.42 -10.93
C GLU A 252 3.95 3.61 -10.12
N VAL A 253 3.27 3.32 -9.01
CA VAL A 253 2.80 4.36 -8.09
C VAL A 253 3.96 5.15 -7.49
N GLU A 254 5.00 4.48 -6.98
CA GLU A 254 6.22 5.11 -6.46
C GLU A 254 6.85 6.04 -7.51
N LYS A 255 6.95 5.58 -8.76
CA LYS A 255 7.43 6.40 -9.87
C LYS A 255 6.56 7.65 -10.09
N GLN A 256 5.24 7.50 -10.11
CA GLN A 256 4.32 8.64 -10.29
C GLN A 256 4.42 9.65 -9.14
N LEU A 257 4.58 9.18 -7.90
CA LEU A 257 4.78 10.06 -6.74
C LEU A 257 6.11 10.83 -6.85
N ILE A 258 7.19 10.19 -7.28
CA ILE A 258 8.49 10.83 -7.50
C ILE A 258 8.39 11.90 -8.60
N GLU A 259 7.86 11.53 -9.76
CA GLU A 259 7.68 12.45 -10.89
C GLU A 259 6.80 13.65 -10.50
N PHE A 260 5.75 13.41 -9.72
CA PHE A 260 4.91 14.47 -9.20
C PHE A 260 5.70 15.40 -8.26
N ALA A 261 6.47 14.86 -7.33
CA ALA A 261 7.27 15.63 -6.38
C ALA A 261 8.33 16.50 -7.10
N GLU A 262 8.98 15.96 -8.12
CA GLU A 262 9.94 16.71 -8.95
C GLU A 262 9.27 17.86 -9.68
N GLN A 263 8.12 17.60 -10.32
CA GLN A 263 7.35 18.64 -11.00
C GLN A 263 6.77 19.67 -10.03
N TRP A 264 6.39 19.27 -8.81
CA TRP A 264 5.94 20.18 -7.77
C TRP A 264 7.07 21.15 -7.41
N VAL A 265 8.29 20.67 -7.19
CA VAL A 265 9.46 21.54 -6.93
C VAL A 265 9.77 22.44 -8.13
N ALA A 266 9.75 21.88 -9.35
CA ALA A 266 9.98 22.65 -10.57
C ALA A 266 8.96 23.79 -10.76
N SER A 267 7.72 23.61 -10.29
CA SER A 267 6.69 24.67 -10.35
C SER A 267 7.04 25.93 -9.56
N TRP A 268 8.00 25.84 -8.63
CA TRP A 268 8.50 26.98 -7.88
C TRP A 268 9.60 27.75 -8.61
N ASP A 269 10.17 27.21 -9.69
CA ASP A 269 11.28 27.80 -10.49
C ASP A 269 12.51 28.15 -9.63
N MET A 270 12.84 27.25 -8.71
CA MET A 270 14.00 27.36 -7.82
C MET A 270 14.84 26.08 -7.91
N ASN A 271 16.16 26.23 -7.93
CA ASN A 271 17.07 25.10 -7.80
C ASN A 271 17.34 24.84 -6.32
N LEU A 272 16.67 23.83 -5.75
CA LEU A 272 16.67 23.55 -4.31
C LEU A 272 17.36 22.22 -4.00
N SER A 273 18.21 22.21 -2.98
CA SER A 273 18.71 20.99 -2.36
C SER A 273 17.58 20.23 -1.63
N GLU A 274 17.79 18.96 -1.26
CA GLU A 274 16.78 18.18 -0.51
C GLU A 274 16.35 18.84 0.80
N THR A 275 17.27 19.48 1.53
CA THR A 275 16.94 20.20 2.77
C THR A 275 16.07 21.41 2.49
N GLN A 276 16.40 22.17 1.43
CA GLN A 276 15.63 23.34 1.01
C GLN A 276 14.25 22.98 0.47
N LYS A 277 14.07 21.81 -0.18
CA LYS A 277 12.74 21.30 -0.58
C LYS A 277 11.83 21.09 0.63
N GLY A 278 12.38 20.57 1.73
CA GLY A 278 11.67 20.44 3.00
C GLY A 278 11.24 21.80 3.57
N GLU A 279 12.16 22.76 3.61
CA GLU A 279 11.87 24.13 4.07
C GLU A 279 10.83 24.85 3.21
N LEU A 280 10.89 24.68 1.89
CA LEU A 280 9.89 25.19 0.96
C LEU A 280 8.50 24.66 1.31
N LEU A 281 8.37 23.35 1.57
CA LEU A 281 7.10 22.75 1.98
C LEU A 281 6.60 23.35 3.31
N ASP A 282 7.50 23.51 4.30
CA ASP A 282 7.17 24.10 5.60
C ASP A 282 6.69 25.57 5.49
N VAL A 283 7.29 26.35 4.59
CA VAL A 283 6.87 27.73 4.32
C VAL A 283 5.54 27.75 3.55
N ALA A 284 5.38 26.89 2.55
CA ALA A 284 4.16 26.78 1.75
C ALA A 284 2.95 26.43 2.64
N GLU A 285 3.08 25.43 3.53
CA GLU A 285 2.03 25.03 4.46
C GLU A 285 1.67 26.13 5.48
N ARG A 286 2.62 27.01 5.82
CA ARG A 286 2.41 28.14 6.75
C ARG A 286 1.74 29.34 6.09
N VAL A 287 2.15 29.67 4.88
CA VAL A 287 1.76 30.92 4.19
C VAL A 287 0.44 30.75 3.43
N LEU A 288 0.15 29.54 2.92
CA LEU A 288 -1.07 29.27 2.17
C LEU A 288 -2.27 29.03 3.12
N PRO A 289 -3.49 29.50 2.78
CA PRO A 289 -4.68 29.38 3.62
C PRO A 289 -5.17 27.92 3.75
N HIS A 290 -5.82 27.56 4.86
CA HIS A 290 -6.27 26.18 5.18
C HIS A 290 -6.96 25.42 4.02
N ASP A 291 -6.75 24.09 3.94
CA ASP A 291 -7.01 23.15 2.81
C ASP A 291 -5.97 23.12 1.67
N VAL A 292 -4.76 23.58 1.99
CA VAL A 292 -3.58 23.64 1.11
C VAL A 292 -3.18 22.30 0.47
N SER A 293 -3.42 21.15 1.11
CA SER A 293 -2.89 19.90 0.59
C SER A 293 -3.50 19.52 -0.76
N ALA A 294 -4.81 19.70 -0.96
CA ALA A 294 -5.44 19.49 -2.25
C ALA A 294 -4.97 20.54 -3.28
N GLN A 295 -4.87 21.81 -2.90
CA GLN A 295 -4.44 22.90 -3.80
C GLN A 295 -2.96 22.82 -4.22
N LEU A 296 -2.07 22.37 -3.31
CA LEU A 296 -0.66 22.11 -3.61
C LEU A 296 -0.52 20.95 -4.58
N LEU A 297 -1.38 19.94 -4.45
CA LEU A 297 -1.39 18.77 -5.33
C LEU A 297 -1.99 19.09 -6.69
N ASP A 298 -3.00 19.96 -6.75
CA ASP A 298 -3.64 20.41 -7.98
C ASP A 298 -2.92 21.57 -8.66
N ARG A 299 -1.85 22.11 -8.04
CA ARG A 299 -1.01 23.21 -8.55
C ARG A 299 -1.78 24.49 -8.89
N THR A 300 -2.92 24.70 -8.25
CA THR A 300 -3.78 25.88 -8.48
C THR A 300 -3.39 27.08 -7.61
N ILE A 301 -2.09 27.26 -7.35
CA ILE A 301 -1.59 28.34 -6.49
C ILE A 301 -1.58 29.64 -7.30
N SER A 302 -2.13 30.72 -6.74
CA SER A 302 -2.09 32.03 -7.40
C SER A 302 -0.65 32.56 -7.49
N ASP A 303 -0.33 33.33 -8.54
CA ASP A 303 0.99 33.97 -8.68
C ASP A 303 1.34 34.86 -7.48
N ALA A 304 0.34 35.46 -6.84
CA ALA A 304 0.51 36.28 -5.65
C ALA A 304 0.97 35.44 -4.45
N ASP A 305 0.34 34.28 -4.24
CA ASP A 305 0.69 33.39 -3.13
C ASP A 305 2.02 32.69 -3.38
N ARG A 306 2.31 32.33 -4.64
CA ARG A 306 3.63 31.82 -5.03
C ARG A 306 4.74 32.81 -4.66
N LYS A 307 4.57 34.09 -5.00
CA LYS A 307 5.54 35.14 -4.64
C LYS A 307 5.72 35.28 -3.13
N LYS A 308 4.64 35.23 -2.35
CA LYS A 308 4.72 35.29 -0.87
C LYS A 308 5.55 34.14 -0.30
N VAL A 309 5.31 32.92 -0.77
CA VAL A 309 6.05 31.74 -0.31
C VAL A 309 7.53 31.82 -0.68
N ILE A 310 7.85 32.21 -1.92
CA ILE A 310 9.23 32.36 -2.38
C ILE A 310 9.97 33.42 -1.53
N GLN A 311 9.34 34.58 -1.30
CA GLN A 311 9.92 35.63 -0.48
C GLN A 311 10.19 35.14 0.96
N ALA A 312 9.20 34.50 1.59
CA ALA A 312 9.36 33.97 2.95
C ALA A 312 10.42 32.86 3.04
N LEU A 313 10.61 32.07 1.98
CA LEU A 313 11.67 31.07 1.92
C LEU A 313 13.05 31.71 1.80
N GLN A 314 13.22 32.73 0.96
CA GLN A 314 14.47 33.47 0.81
C GLN A 314 14.89 34.13 2.13
N GLU A 315 13.97 34.82 2.80
CA GLU A 315 14.22 35.42 4.12
C GLU A 315 14.67 34.37 5.15
N ARG A 316 14.10 33.15 5.08
CA ARG A 316 14.45 32.06 5.99
C ARG A 316 15.81 31.44 5.69
N ILE A 317 16.19 31.32 4.41
CA ILE A 317 17.51 30.84 3.99
C ILE A 317 18.59 31.84 4.39
N GLU A 318 18.35 33.15 4.23
CA GLU A 318 19.28 34.21 4.61
C GLU A 318 19.51 34.31 6.13
N GLN A 319 18.50 33.93 6.93
CA GLN A 319 18.58 33.95 8.40
C GLN A 319 19.20 32.69 9.01
N GLN A 320 19.50 31.64 8.22
CA GLN A 320 20.21 30.46 8.74
C GLN A 320 21.69 30.81 9.00
N PRO A 321 22.19 30.75 10.25
CA PRO A 321 23.59 31.01 10.51
C PRO A 321 24.43 29.97 9.79
N VAL A 322 25.45 30.43 9.06
CA VAL A 322 26.50 29.57 8.51
C VAL A 322 27.14 28.86 9.70
N SER A 323 26.81 27.58 9.85
CA SER A 323 27.39 26.76 10.90
C SER A 323 28.82 26.44 10.46
N GLU A 324 29.80 27.12 11.07
CA GLU A 324 31.22 26.74 11.04
C GLU A 324 31.46 25.40 11.74
#